data_AF-A0A7X8IY34-F1
#
_entry.id   AF-A0A7X8IY34-F1
#
_cell.length_a   1.000
_cell.length_b   1.000
_cell.length_c   1.000
_cell.angle_alpha   90.00
_cell.angle_beta   90.00
_cell.angle_gamma   90.00
#
_symmetry.space_group_name_H-M   'P 1'
#
loop_
_entity.id
_entity.type
_entity.pdbx_description
1 polymer ?
#
loop_
_entity_poly.entity_id
_entity_poly.type
_entity_poly.pdbx_seq_one_letter_code
_entity_poly.pdbx_strand_id
1 'polypeptide(L)'
;VQIVGKDEVYGEALLLQKETEENRIMMPEMEPWQVDFCNIDEGEVELALGVHKESPYHPVKTRRIFFYTIEDLRLVPKYRMSRLTYPFTDFRMMDIDEDGRDEILALEQMRDGSFVIGGYRWTNFGFERVYASEEIVPEDFFAREQGKNLHLNGERIEWEEKK
;
A
#
# COMPACT_ATOMS: atom_id res chain seq x y z
N VAL A 1 -10.55 7.23 0.41
CA VAL A 1 -9.11 7.49 0.29
C VAL A 1 -8.76 7.66 -1.17
N GLN A 2 -8.28 8.84 -1.52
CA GLN A 2 -7.73 9.15 -2.84
C GLN A 2 -6.38 9.84 -2.65
N ILE A 3 -5.39 9.50 -3.47
CA ILE A 3 -4.14 10.26 -3.55
C ILE A 3 -4.39 11.48 -4.43
N VAL A 4 -4.10 12.66 -3.89
CA VAL A 4 -4.18 13.92 -4.64
C VAL A 4 -2.78 14.23 -5.15
N GLY A 5 -2.66 14.25 -6.48
CA GLY A 5 -1.41 14.30 -7.22
C GLY A 5 -0.58 15.58 -7.00
N LYS A 6 0.73 15.40 -7.01
CA LYS A 6 1.74 16.44 -7.26
C LYS A 6 2.23 16.33 -8.71
N ASP A 7 2.45 15.10 -9.16
CA ASP A 7 2.79 14.71 -10.54
C ASP A 7 2.10 13.38 -10.91
N GLU A 8 2.52 12.72 -12.00
CA GLU A 8 1.91 11.47 -12.49
C GLU A 8 2.23 10.24 -11.62
N VAL A 9 3.19 10.33 -10.70
CA VAL A 9 3.69 9.20 -9.90
C VAL A 9 3.43 9.42 -8.41
N TYR A 10 3.63 10.65 -7.93
CA TYR A 10 3.59 10.99 -6.52
C TYR A 10 2.51 12.04 -6.22
N GLY A 11 1.84 11.85 -5.10
CA GLY A 11 0.89 12.79 -4.52
C GLY A 11 1.53 13.79 -3.55
N GLU A 12 0.75 14.78 -3.18
CA GLU A 12 1.06 15.73 -2.10
C GLU A 12 0.09 15.62 -0.92
N ALA A 13 -1.04 14.92 -1.10
CA ALA A 13 -2.06 14.77 -0.07
C ALA A 13 -2.84 13.46 -0.21
N LEU A 14 -3.50 13.07 0.88
CA LEU A 14 -4.57 12.08 0.88
C LEU A 14 -5.92 12.76 1.15
N LEU A 15 -6.91 12.45 0.32
CA LEU A 15 -8.30 12.85 0.53
C LEU A 15 -9.06 11.67 1.16
N LEU A 16 -9.50 11.88 2.39
CA LEU A 16 -10.39 10.96 3.11
C LEU A 16 -11.80 11.54 3.02
N GLN A 17 -12.78 10.72 2.65
CA GLN A 17 -14.17 11.12 2.50
C GLN A 17 -15.05 10.12 3.21
N LYS A 18 -16.08 10.59 3.90
CA LYS A 18 -17.13 9.77 4.52
C LYS A 18 -18.45 10.51 4.34
N GLU A 19 -19.35 9.95 3.56
CA GLU A 19 -20.63 10.58 3.23
C GLU A 19 -20.43 11.99 2.64
N THR A 20 -20.78 13.02 3.41
CA THR A 20 -20.63 14.44 3.04
C THR A 20 -19.41 15.10 3.67
N GLU A 21 -18.71 14.41 4.57
CA GLU A 21 -17.52 14.91 5.24
C GLU A 21 -16.28 14.57 4.43
N GLU A 22 -15.35 15.52 4.36
CA GLU A 22 -14.05 15.31 3.75
C GLU A 22 -12.94 15.88 4.61
N ASN A 23 -11.79 15.21 4.57
CA ASN A 23 -10.55 15.72 5.13
C ASN A 23 -9.41 15.51 4.13
N ARG A 24 -8.73 16.62 3.81
CA ARG A 24 -7.53 16.61 2.98
C ARG A 24 -6.30 16.68 3.89
N ILE A 25 -5.55 15.59 3.94
CA ILE A 25 -4.33 15.47 4.73
C ILE A 25 -3.13 15.77 3.84
N MET A 26 -2.55 16.96 3.99
CA MET A 26 -1.31 17.33 3.31
C MET A 26 -0.13 16.50 3.84
N MET A 27 0.62 15.88 2.93
CA MET A 27 1.80 15.07 3.23
C MET A 27 2.87 15.15 2.13
N PRO A 28 3.31 16.36 1.74
CA PRO A 28 4.27 16.55 0.65
C PRO A 28 5.61 15.84 0.91
N GLU A 29 6.01 15.70 2.17
CA GLU A 29 7.24 15.00 2.60
C GLU A 29 7.14 13.46 2.55
N MET A 30 5.94 12.91 2.31
CA MET A 30 5.72 11.48 2.17
C MET A 30 5.65 11.03 0.71
N GLU A 31 5.26 11.91 -0.21
CA GLU A 31 5.08 11.57 -1.64
C GLU A 31 4.27 10.26 -1.81
N PRO A 32 3.00 10.22 -1.36
CA PRO A 32 2.16 9.03 -1.48
C PRO A 32 1.99 8.63 -2.94
N TRP A 33 2.13 7.35 -3.27
CA TRP A 33 2.05 6.85 -4.65
C TRP A 33 1.09 5.68 -4.83
N GLN A 34 0.69 5.02 -3.74
CA GLN A 34 -0.23 3.89 -3.78
C GLN A 34 -0.96 3.70 -2.46
N VAL A 35 -2.17 3.15 -2.52
CA VAL A 35 -2.94 2.73 -1.35
C VAL A 35 -3.52 1.34 -1.57
N ASP A 36 -3.64 0.59 -0.49
CA ASP A 36 -4.43 -0.64 -0.40
C ASP A 36 -5.07 -0.73 0.99
N PHE A 37 -6.06 -1.61 1.15
CA PHE A 37 -6.63 -1.92 2.46
C PHE A 37 -6.26 -3.34 2.87
N CYS A 38 -6.07 -3.54 4.17
CA CYS A 38 -5.68 -4.82 4.72
C CYS A 38 -6.20 -5.04 6.14
N ASN A 39 -6.15 -6.28 6.59
CA ASN A 39 -6.18 -6.63 8.00
C ASN A 39 -4.98 -7.51 8.32
N ILE A 40 -3.95 -6.95 8.94
CA ILE A 40 -2.67 -7.66 9.16
C ILE A 40 -2.60 -8.41 10.50
N ASP A 41 -3.53 -8.16 11.43
CA ASP A 41 -3.47 -8.71 12.79
C ASP A 41 -4.83 -9.11 13.39
N GLU A 42 -5.83 -9.37 12.55
CA GLU A 42 -7.24 -9.66 12.91
C GLU A 42 -7.91 -8.54 13.71
N GLY A 43 -7.35 -7.33 13.66
CA GLY A 43 -7.87 -6.13 14.29
C GLY A 43 -8.72 -5.28 13.34
N GLU A 44 -8.61 -3.97 13.50
CA GLU A 44 -9.23 -2.99 12.62
C GLU A 44 -8.57 -2.98 11.24
N VAL A 45 -9.36 -2.75 10.19
CA VAL A 45 -8.84 -2.60 8.82
C VAL A 45 -7.86 -1.43 8.76
N GLU A 46 -6.68 -1.68 8.20
CA GLU A 46 -5.69 -0.65 7.92
C GLU A 46 -5.69 -0.19 6.46
N LEU A 47 -5.27 1.06 6.29
CA LEU A 47 -4.75 1.60 5.05
C LEU A 47 -3.25 1.30 4.96
N ALA A 48 -2.86 0.49 3.98
CA ALA A 48 -1.48 0.35 3.55
C ALA A 48 -1.15 1.46 2.54
N LEU A 49 -0.28 2.38 2.93
CA LEU A 49 0.11 3.56 2.16
C LEU A 49 1.53 3.40 1.62
N GLY A 50 1.64 3.33 0.29
CA GLY A 50 2.88 3.49 -0.45
C GLY A 50 3.35 4.94 -0.38
N VAL A 51 4.53 5.16 0.21
CA VAL A 51 5.20 6.47 0.31
C VAL A 51 6.57 6.43 -0.36
N HIS A 52 7.09 7.59 -0.78
CA HIS A 52 8.42 7.73 -1.36
C HIS A 52 9.25 8.74 -0.55
N LYS A 53 10.00 8.22 0.43
CA LYS A 53 10.75 9.08 1.37
C LYS A 53 11.97 8.42 1.97
N GLU A 54 12.77 9.22 2.68
CA GLU A 54 13.82 8.74 3.58
C GLU A 54 13.26 8.28 4.93
N SER A 55 14.01 7.43 5.64
CA SER A 55 13.73 7.05 7.04
C SER A 55 14.96 7.30 7.90
N PRO A 56 14.80 7.54 9.22
CA PRO A 56 15.93 7.79 10.12
C PRO A 56 17.03 6.72 10.08
N TYR A 57 16.65 5.44 9.94
CA TYR A 57 17.58 4.30 9.96
C TYR A 57 18.00 3.81 8.56
N HIS A 58 17.53 4.46 7.50
CA HIS A 58 17.89 4.22 6.10
C HIS A 58 17.66 5.52 5.31
N PRO A 59 18.63 6.45 5.31
CA PRO A 59 18.50 7.80 4.74
C PRO A 59 18.68 7.78 3.21
N VAL A 60 17.92 6.92 2.55
CA VAL A 60 17.83 6.82 1.09
C VAL A 60 16.37 7.01 0.72
N LYS A 61 16.10 7.96 -0.19
CA LYS A 61 14.74 8.20 -0.70
C LYS A 61 14.33 7.00 -1.57
N THR A 62 13.32 6.28 -1.11
CA THR A 62 12.86 5.04 -1.76
C THR A 62 11.40 4.75 -1.42
N ARG A 63 10.79 3.81 -2.13
CA ARG A 63 9.41 3.36 -1.88
C ARG A 63 9.35 2.58 -0.56
N ARG A 64 8.30 2.83 0.22
CA ARG A 64 8.03 2.22 1.53
C ARG A 64 6.53 2.05 1.72
N ILE A 65 6.14 1.20 2.67
CA ILE A 65 4.74 0.94 2.99
C ILE A 65 4.52 1.28 4.47
N PHE A 66 3.58 2.17 4.73
CA PHE A 66 3.15 2.55 6.08
C PHE A 66 1.71 2.12 6.30
N PHE A 67 1.38 1.70 7.52
CA PHE A 67 0.08 1.19 7.90
C PHE A 67 -0.58 2.17 8.87
N TYR A 68 -1.83 2.51 8.58
CA TYR A 68 -2.64 3.43 9.36
C TYR A 68 -4.03 2.86 9.58
N THR A 69 -4.60 3.00 10.76
CA THR A 69 -6.07 2.96 10.90
C THR A 69 -6.65 4.33 10.54
N ILE A 70 -7.92 4.37 10.16
CA ILE A 70 -8.64 5.62 9.87
C ILE A 70 -9.69 5.84 10.94
N GLU A 71 -9.53 6.92 11.73
CA GLU A 71 -10.45 7.31 12.80
C GLU A 71 -10.91 8.75 12.55
N ASP A 72 -12.22 8.97 12.42
CA ASP A 72 -12.82 10.29 12.16
C ASP A 72 -12.12 11.08 11.05
N LEU A 73 -11.93 10.44 9.90
CA LEU A 73 -11.20 11.00 8.75
C LEU A 73 -9.78 11.46 9.10
N ARG A 74 -9.10 10.83 10.06
CA ARG A 74 -7.69 11.04 10.38
C ARG A 74 -6.92 9.73 10.30
N LEU A 75 -5.64 9.83 9.95
CA LEU A 75 -4.74 8.69 9.95
C LEU A 75 -4.13 8.50 11.32
N VAL A 76 -4.32 7.31 11.90
CA VAL A 76 -3.70 6.90 13.15
C VAL A 76 -2.59 5.90 12.82
N PRO A 77 -1.31 6.22 13.03
CA PRO A 77 -0.20 5.35 12.63
C PRO A 77 -0.21 4.03 13.40
N LYS A 78 -0.21 2.91 12.67
CA LYS A 78 -0.06 1.57 13.24
C LYS A 78 1.37 1.06 13.10
N TYR A 79 1.91 1.09 11.88
CA TYR A 79 3.28 0.64 11.63
C TYR A 79 3.93 1.41 10.49
N ARG A 80 5.23 1.69 10.60
CA ARG A 80 6.00 2.36 9.54
C ARG A 80 7.21 1.52 9.18
N MET A 81 7.06 0.74 8.12
CA MET A 81 8.11 -0.14 7.67
C MET A 81 9.26 0.68 7.08
N SER A 82 10.48 0.42 7.58
CA SER A 82 11.66 1.08 7.02
C SER A 82 11.96 0.53 5.62
N ARG A 83 12.07 -0.79 5.45
CA ARG A 83 12.41 -1.40 4.17
C ARG A 83 11.93 -2.84 4.10
N LEU A 84 11.68 -3.30 2.88
CA LEU A 84 11.59 -4.71 2.55
C LEU A 84 13.00 -5.30 2.33
N THR A 85 13.09 -6.60 2.06
CA THR A 85 14.35 -7.29 1.77
C THR A 85 15.03 -6.70 0.53
N TYR A 86 14.26 -6.42 -0.52
CA TYR A 86 14.74 -5.77 -1.74
C TYR A 86 13.98 -4.46 -2.04
N PRO A 87 14.54 -3.54 -2.85
CA PRO A 87 13.77 -2.46 -3.43
C PRO A 87 12.58 -3.02 -4.20
N PHE A 88 11.43 -2.36 -4.10
CA PHE A 88 10.21 -2.81 -4.75
C PHE A 88 9.57 -1.68 -5.55
N THR A 89 8.85 -2.05 -6.60
CA THR A 89 8.18 -1.11 -7.49
C THR A 89 6.67 -1.05 -7.26
N ASP A 90 6.06 -2.10 -6.74
CA ASP A 90 4.61 -2.16 -6.54
C ASP A 90 4.29 -3.13 -5.39
N PHE A 91 3.11 -3.02 -4.78
CA PHE A 91 2.66 -3.95 -3.74
C PHE A 91 1.15 -4.18 -3.74
N ARG A 92 0.71 -5.29 -3.16
CA ARG A 92 -0.69 -5.58 -2.89
C ARG A 92 -0.83 -6.24 -1.54
N MET A 93 -1.93 -5.96 -0.85
CA MET A 93 -2.30 -6.67 0.36
C MET A 93 -3.27 -7.80 0.00
N MET A 94 -3.00 -9.01 0.49
CA MET A 94 -3.83 -10.19 0.25
C MET A 94 -3.48 -11.31 1.23
N ASP A 95 -4.49 -11.93 1.82
CA ASP A 95 -4.39 -13.21 2.52
C ASP A 95 -4.07 -14.32 1.50
N ILE A 96 -2.81 -14.75 1.46
CA ILE A 96 -2.32 -15.72 0.47
C ILE A 96 -2.26 -17.16 1.00
N ASP A 97 -2.35 -17.33 2.32
CA ASP A 97 -2.32 -18.64 2.96
C ASP A 97 -3.61 -19.00 3.69
N GLU A 98 -4.64 -18.17 3.53
CA GLU A 98 -5.99 -18.33 4.05
C GLU A 98 -6.03 -18.39 5.59
N ASP A 99 -5.10 -17.68 6.26
CA ASP A 99 -5.01 -17.63 7.73
C ASP A 99 -5.86 -16.51 8.36
N GLY A 100 -6.53 -15.70 7.55
CA GLY A 100 -7.36 -14.57 7.96
C GLY A 100 -6.61 -13.25 8.11
N ARG A 101 -5.31 -13.19 7.82
CA ARG A 101 -4.49 -11.97 7.82
C ARG A 101 -3.94 -11.73 6.42
N ASP A 102 -3.88 -10.46 6.03
CA ASP A 102 -3.30 -10.09 4.74
C ASP A 102 -1.77 -10.02 4.80
N GLU A 103 -1.10 -10.67 3.85
CA GLU A 103 0.32 -10.48 3.56
C GLU A 103 0.56 -9.28 2.64
N ILE A 104 1.76 -8.73 2.71
CA ILE A 104 2.29 -7.86 1.65
C ILE A 104 2.84 -8.74 0.53
N LEU A 105 2.28 -8.63 -0.67
CA LEU A 105 2.92 -9.07 -1.91
C LEU A 105 3.63 -7.90 -2.56
N ALA A 106 4.95 -7.90 -2.62
CA ALA A 106 5.74 -6.83 -3.22
C ALA A 106 6.42 -7.29 -4.50
N LEU A 107 6.32 -6.50 -5.58
CA LEU A 107 7.11 -6.67 -6.80
C LEU A 107 8.53 -6.14 -6.55
N GLU A 108 9.44 -7.04 -6.23
CA GLU A 108 10.81 -6.76 -5.82
C GLU A 108 11.78 -6.83 -6.99
N GLN A 109 12.70 -5.87 -7.08
CA GLN A 109 13.79 -5.89 -8.04
C GLN A 109 15.07 -6.44 -7.41
N MET A 110 15.58 -7.53 -7.97
CA MET A 110 16.83 -8.15 -7.58
C MET A 110 18.04 -7.35 -8.07
N ARG A 111 19.23 -7.71 -7.56
CA ARG A 111 20.48 -7.00 -7.90
C ARG A 111 20.92 -7.14 -9.36
N ASP A 112 20.56 -8.25 -10.00
CA ASP A 112 20.82 -8.51 -11.42
C ASP A 112 19.78 -7.86 -12.35
N GLY A 113 18.79 -7.16 -11.79
CA GLY A 113 17.73 -6.48 -12.51
C GLY A 113 16.49 -7.35 -12.77
N SER A 114 16.53 -8.64 -12.42
CA SER A 114 15.37 -9.52 -12.47
C SER A 114 14.32 -9.11 -11.43
N PHE A 115 13.08 -9.58 -11.61
CA PHE A 115 11.98 -9.28 -10.70
C PHE A 115 11.42 -10.56 -10.07
N VAL A 116 11.01 -10.46 -8.81
CA VAL A 116 10.29 -11.50 -8.08
C VAL A 116 9.14 -10.88 -7.29
N ILE A 117 8.24 -11.72 -6.78
CA ILE A 117 7.32 -11.33 -5.71
C ILE A 117 7.88 -11.79 -4.38
N GLY A 118 8.03 -10.85 -3.45
CA GLY A 118 8.24 -11.15 -2.04
C GLY A 118 6.92 -11.13 -1.30
N GLY A 119 6.62 -12.19 -0.54
CA GLY A 119 5.48 -12.24 0.37
C GLY A 119 5.92 -12.02 1.81
N TYR A 120 5.26 -11.11 2.51
CA TYR A 120 5.62 -10.73 3.87
C TYR A 120 4.42 -10.84 4.81
N ARG A 121 4.60 -11.57 5.90
CA ARG A 121 3.60 -11.74 6.95
C ARG A 121 3.88 -10.82 8.11
N TRP A 122 2.82 -10.28 8.71
CA TRP A 122 2.92 -9.58 9.97
C TRP A 122 3.33 -10.53 11.12
N THR A 123 4.23 -10.03 11.93
CA THR A 123 4.62 -10.58 13.22
C THR A 123 4.36 -9.50 14.27
N ASN A 124 4.36 -9.86 15.55
CA ASN A 124 4.13 -8.91 16.66
C ASN A 124 5.03 -7.64 16.65
N PHE A 125 6.12 -7.62 15.88
CA PHE A 125 7.09 -6.52 15.83
C PHE A 125 7.34 -5.94 14.43
N GLY A 126 6.68 -6.45 13.39
CA GLY A 126 6.92 -6.04 12.01
C GLY A 126 6.69 -7.14 10.99
N PHE A 127 7.19 -6.95 9.77
CA PHE A 127 6.98 -7.89 8.68
C PHE A 127 8.21 -8.81 8.47
N GLU A 128 7.95 -10.10 8.28
CA GLU A 128 8.95 -11.10 7.91
C GLU A 128 8.65 -11.65 6.51
N ARG A 129 9.69 -11.79 5.68
CA ARG A 129 9.55 -12.39 4.35
C ARG A 129 9.39 -13.89 4.49
N VAL A 130 8.21 -14.39 4.14
CA VAL A 130 7.84 -15.81 4.25
C VAL A 130 7.68 -16.48 2.89
N TYR A 131 7.47 -15.70 1.82
CA TYR A 131 7.32 -16.22 0.46
C TYR A 131 8.24 -15.52 -0.55
N ALA A 132 8.54 -16.25 -1.61
CA ALA A 132 9.27 -15.77 -2.77
C ALA A 132 8.73 -16.49 -4.01
N SER A 133 8.46 -15.77 -5.09
CA SER A 133 8.27 -16.41 -6.39
C SER A 133 9.60 -16.80 -7.04
N GLU A 134 9.52 -17.58 -8.11
CA GLU A 134 10.54 -17.57 -9.16
C GLU A 134 10.60 -16.20 -9.86
N GLU A 135 11.59 -16.01 -10.73
CA GLU A 135 11.68 -14.80 -11.55
C GLU A 135 10.40 -14.59 -12.39
N ILE A 136 9.95 -13.35 -12.47
CA ILE A 136 8.76 -12.94 -13.22
C ILE A 136 9.06 -11.79 -14.18
N VAL A 137 8.19 -11.65 -15.17
CA VAL A 137 8.12 -10.50 -16.08
C VAL A 137 7.14 -9.47 -15.48
N PRO A 138 7.59 -8.26 -15.13
CA PRO A 138 6.79 -7.26 -14.37
C PRO A 138 5.48 -6.83 -15.01
N GLU A 139 5.43 -6.80 -16.34
CA GLU A 139 4.39 -6.15 -17.15
C GLU A 139 2.98 -6.71 -16.89
N ASP A 140 2.88 -7.91 -16.31
CA ASP A 140 1.61 -8.62 -16.08
C ASP A 140 1.21 -8.76 -14.61
N PHE A 141 2.06 -8.35 -13.65
CA PHE A 141 1.90 -8.86 -12.28
C PHE A 141 0.85 -8.14 -11.44
N PHE A 142 0.86 -6.82 -11.50
CA PHE A 142 -0.25 -6.00 -11.05
C PHE A 142 -0.80 -5.27 -12.25
N ALA A 143 -1.31 -6.02 -13.25
CA ALA A 143 -2.15 -5.45 -14.28
C ALA A 143 -3.23 -4.63 -13.56
N ARG A 144 -3.10 -3.30 -13.62
CA ARG A 144 -4.02 -2.39 -12.96
C ARG A 144 -5.36 -2.59 -13.65
N GLU A 145 -6.29 -3.31 -13.02
CA GLU A 145 -7.66 -2.83 -13.07
C GLU A 145 -7.57 -1.37 -12.64
N GLN A 146 -7.80 -0.46 -13.59
CA GLN A 146 -7.99 0.94 -13.24
C GLN A 146 -9.21 1.01 -12.33
N GLY A 147 -8.96 1.04 -11.02
CA GLY A 147 -9.99 1.02 -10.00
C GLY A 147 -9.83 -0.13 -9.01
N LYS A 148 -8.85 -0.02 -8.10
CA LYS A 148 -9.16 -0.45 -6.73
C LYS A 148 -10.15 0.56 -6.16
N ASN A 149 -11.42 0.30 -6.48
CA ASN A 149 -12.57 1.07 -6.03
C ASN A 149 -12.61 1.04 -4.50
N LEU A 150 -12.48 2.24 -3.94
CA LEU A 150 -12.62 2.54 -2.54
C LEU A 150 -14.06 2.25 -2.08
N HIS A 151 -14.23 1.45 -1.03
CA HIS A 151 -15.51 1.28 -0.33
C HIS A 151 -15.49 2.07 0.99
N LEU A 152 -16.52 2.88 1.23
CA LEU A 152 -16.82 3.50 2.52
C LEU A 152 -18.32 3.28 2.80
N ASN A 153 -18.65 2.84 4.02
CA ASN A 153 -20.01 2.58 4.52
C ASN A 153 -20.75 1.35 3.96
N GLY A 154 -20.06 0.27 3.58
CA GLY A 154 -20.73 -1.03 3.34
C GLY A 154 -21.57 -1.14 2.05
N GLU A 155 -21.52 -0.17 1.14
CA GLU A 155 -22.12 -0.28 -0.19
C GLU A 155 -21.06 -0.34 -1.30
N ARG A 156 -21.34 -1.15 -2.32
CA ARG A 156 -20.52 -1.29 -3.53
C ARG A 156 -20.81 -0.12 -4.47
N ILE A 157 -19.82 0.74 -4.72
CA ILE A 157 -19.90 1.70 -5.83
C ILE A 157 -19.52 0.96 -7.11
N GLU A 158 -20.54 0.62 -7.92
CA GLU A 158 -20.35 0.18 -9.30
C GLU A 158 -20.27 1.40 -10.22
N TRP A 159 -19.31 1.41 -11.14
CA TRP A 159 -19.30 2.36 -12.25
C TRP A 159 -19.60 1.64 -13.56
N GLU A 160 -20.60 2.14 -14.30
CA GLU A 160 -20.84 1.80 -15.70
C GLU A 160 -19.86 2.56 -16.61
N GLU A 161 -19.24 1.84 -17.54
CA GLU A 161 -18.41 2.42 -18.60
C GLU A 161 -19.25 3.33 -19.50
N LYS A 162 -18.84 4.59 -19.65
CA LYS A 162 -19.16 5.31 -20.88
C LYS A 162 -18.20 4.85 -21.97
N LYS A 163 -18.76 4.07 -22.90
CA LYS A 163 -18.19 3.69 -24.20
C LYS A 163 -17.50 4.83 -24.92
#